data_AF-A0ABD1T8W2-F1
#
_entry.id   AF-A0ABD1T8W2-F1
#
_cell.length_a   1.000
_cell.length_b   1.000
_cell.length_c   1.000
_cell.angle_alpha   90.00
_cell.angle_beta   90.00
_cell.angle_gamma   90.00
#
_symmetry.space_group_name_H-M   'P 1'
#
loop_
_entity.id
_entity.type
_entity.pdbx_description
1 polymer ?
#
loop_
_entity_poly.entity_id
_entity_poly.type
_entity_poly.pdbx_seq_one_letter_code
_entity_poly.pdbx_strand_id
1 'polypeptide(L)'
;MAMNGGVPTVNHFVHNQDQPNRSYTTERAKKSGKANACSGKIFVTVPLNHFGLIIAEHDPERNLGMLVGETWEDMMECRQWGTHFTHIAGIAGQSQYGAQSVALSGSYEDDDDHGEWFLLLEVSSASDAITSEMESARFRLYHKEAPVYD
;
A
#
# COMPACT_ATOMS: atom_id res chain seq x y z
N MET A 1 -35.20 32.76 1.21
CA MET A 1 -33.79 32.34 1.33
C MET A 1 -33.70 31.42 2.54
N ALA A 2 -33.60 30.10 2.33
CA ALA A 2 -33.43 29.14 3.42
C ALA A 2 -31.93 28.84 3.56
N MET A 3 -31.37 29.17 4.72
CA MET A 3 -29.99 28.83 5.08
C MET A 3 -29.96 27.34 5.46
N ASN A 4 -29.43 26.49 4.58
CA ASN A 4 -29.12 25.10 4.92
C ASN A 4 -27.94 25.10 5.90
N GLY A 5 -28.24 25.10 7.19
CA GLY A 5 -27.26 24.80 8.25
C GLY A 5 -26.89 23.33 8.20
N GLY A 6 -25.96 22.96 7.33
CA GLY A 6 -25.36 21.63 7.33
C GLY A 6 -24.70 21.39 8.68
N VAL A 7 -25.07 20.28 9.34
CA VAL A 7 -24.43 19.82 10.59
C VAL A 7 -22.93 19.73 10.34
N PRO A 8 -22.07 20.31 11.19
CA PRO A 8 -20.63 20.20 11.02
C PRO A 8 -20.25 18.71 11.04
N THR A 9 -19.61 18.24 9.98
CA THR A 9 -19.06 16.90 9.95
C THR A 9 -17.95 16.81 10.99
N VAL A 10 -18.23 16.16 12.11
CA VAL A 10 -17.22 15.86 13.13
C VAL A 10 -16.24 14.87 12.52
N ASN A 11 -15.04 15.36 12.17
CA ASN A 11 -13.95 14.50 11.74
C ASN A 11 -13.33 13.86 12.98
N HIS A 12 -13.66 12.59 13.23
CA HIS A 12 -12.99 11.79 14.24
C HIS A 12 -11.62 11.37 13.71
N PHE A 13 -10.56 12.00 14.22
CA PHE A 13 -9.20 11.52 14.01
C PHE A 13 -8.97 10.31 14.92
N VAL A 14 -8.51 9.19 14.34
CA VAL A 14 -8.19 7.95 15.08
C VAL A 14 -6.68 7.78 15.04
N HIS A 15 -6.05 7.64 16.20
CA HIS A 15 -4.62 7.35 16.26
C HIS A 15 -4.34 5.95 15.74
N ASN A 16 -3.18 5.75 15.10
CA ASN A 16 -2.81 4.45 14.55
C ASN A 16 -2.85 3.30 15.58
N GLN A 17 -2.46 3.58 16.83
CA GLN A 17 -2.47 2.59 17.91
C GLN A 17 -3.88 2.13 18.32
N ASP A 18 -4.89 2.96 18.05
CA ASP A 18 -6.29 2.66 18.36
C ASP A 18 -7.00 1.96 17.19
N GLN A 19 -6.30 1.77 16.06
CA GLN A 19 -6.86 1.05 14.92
C GLN A 19 -6.83 -0.47 15.14
N PRO A 20 -7.80 -1.21 14.57
CA PRO A 20 -7.80 -2.66 14.65
C PRO A 20 -6.60 -3.26 13.94
N ASN A 21 -6.13 -4.42 14.40
CA ASN A 21 -4.98 -5.12 13.81
C ASN A 21 -5.24 -5.68 12.40
N ARG A 22 -6.50 -5.74 11.97
CA ARG A 22 -6.87 -6.23 10.63
C ARG A 22 -7.65 -5.16 9.89
N SER A 23 -7.61 -5.25 8.57
CA SER A 23 -8.49 -4.47 7.70
C SER A 23 -9.96 -4.69 8.07
N TYR A 24 -10.77 -3.64 7.93
CA TYR A 24 -12.18 -3.65 8.31
C TYR A 24 -13.02 -2.86 7.33
N THR A 25 -14.30 -3.19 7.20
CA THR A 25 -15.25 -2.41 6.40
C THR A 25 -16.03 -1.44 7.30
N THR A 26 -16.58 -0.40 6.69
CA THR A 26 -17.47 0.55 7.36
C THR A 26 -18.84 0.53 6.69
N GLU A 27 -19.85 1.10 7.33
CA GLU A 27 -21.19 1.28 6.73
C GLU A 27 -21.17 2.08 5.42
N ARG A 28 -20.09 2.83 5.15
CA ARG A 28 -19.90 3.60 3.91
C ARG A 28 -19.38 2.75 2.75
N ALA A 29 -18.94 1.51 3.00
CA ALA A 29 -18.41 0.62 1.97
C ALA A 29 -19.52 0.27 0.97
N LYS A 30 -19.26 0.56 -0.32
CA LYS A 30 -20.22 0.28 -1.41
C LYS A 30 -19.98 -1.08 -2.06
N LYS A 31 -18.73 -1.56 -2.05
CA LYS A 31 -18.36 -2.87 -2.57
C LYS A 31 -18.14 -3.84 -1.41
N SER A 32 -18.47 -5.10 -1.66
CA SER A 32 -18.17 -6.20 -0.76
C SER A 32 -16.66 -6.48 -0.70
N GLY A 33 -16.25 -7.28 0.29
CA GLY A 33 -14.86 -7.67 0.49
C GLY A 33 -13.97 -6.49 0.87
N LYS A 34 -12.68 -6.57 0.50
CA LYS A 34 -11.64 -5.61 0.90
C LYS A 34 -11.50 -4.41 -0.05
N ALA A 35 -12.24 -4.38 -1.17
CA ALA A 35 -12.15 -3.31 -2.18
C ALA A 35 -12.48 -1.90 -1.64
N ASN A 36 -13.33 -1.81 -0.62
CA ASN A 36 -13.62 -0.56 0.10
C ASN A 36 -13.32 -0.66 1.61
N ALA A 37 -12.42 -1.56 2.00
CA ALA A 37 -11.99 -1.67 3.39
C ALA A 37 -11.06 -0.50 3.79
N CYS A 38 -10.92 -0.30 5.10
CA CYS A 38 -9.87 0.47 5.74
C CYS A 38 -8.76 -0.49 6.18
N SER A 39 -7.50 -0.05 6.13
CA SER A 39 -6.33 -0.92 6.38
C SER A 39 -6.26 -1.46 7.81
N GLY A 40 -6.76 -0.72 8.80
CA GLY A 40 -6.39 -0.97 10.19
C GLY A 40 -5.01 -0.41 10.53
N LYS A 41 -4.45 -0.87 11.64
CA LYS A 41 -3.18 -0.44 12.24
C LYS A 41 -2.01 -0.68 11.28
N ILE A 42 -1.17 0.33 11.10
CA ILE A 42 0.15 0.20 10.49
C ILE A 42 1.13 -0.26 11.58
N PHE A 43 1.80 -1.39 11.35
CA PHE A 43 2.69 -2.02 12.33
C PHE A 43 4.10 -1.46 12.32
N VAL A 44 4.49 -0.83 11.20
CA VAL A 44 5.82 -0.24 11.03
C VAL A 44 5.82 1.25 11.33
N THR A 45 6.98 1.80 11.69
CA THR A 45 7.12 3.21 12.05
C THR A 45 7.70 4.09 10.95
N VAL A 46 8.01 3.52 9.78
CA VAL A 46 8.52 4.30 8.64
C VAL A 46 7.45 5.25 8.10
N PRO A 47 7.85 6.41 7.54
CA PRO A 47 6.90 7.29 6.86
C PRO A 47 6.39 6.67 5.56
N LEU A 48 5.24 7.16 5.05
CA LEU A 48 4.62 6.65 3.82
C LEU A 48 5.50 6.79 2.56
N ASN A 49 6.47 7.69 2.59
CA ASN A 49 7.41 7.97 1.50
C ASN A 49 8.82 7.40 1.78
N HIS A 50 8.93 6.46 2.72
CA HIS A 50 10.19 5.79 3.05
C HIS A 50 10.77 5.05 1.85
N PHE A 51 12.06 5.26 1.60
CA PHE A 51 12.82 4.49 0.61
C PHE A 51 13.70 3.46 1.31
N GLY A 52 13.84 2.29 0.69
CA GLY A 52 14.67 1.19 1.20
C GLY A 52 13.93 0.26 2.14
N LEU A 53 14.68 -0.63 2.79
CA LEU A 53 14.09 -1.64 3.68
C LEU A 53 13.53 -1.02 4.95
N ILE A 54 12.53 -1.71 5.46
CA ILE A 54 12.10 -1.57 6.84
C ILE A 54 13.03 -2.43 7.67
N ILE A 55 13.92 -1.79 8.42
CA ILE A 55 14.85 -2.44 9.35
C ILE A 55 14.17 -2.76 10.68
N ALA A 56 14.81 -3.57 11.52
CA ALA A 56 14.29 -3.97 12.83
C ALA A 56 13.84 -2.81 13.72
N GLU A 57 14.56 -1.68 13.69
CA GLU A 57 14.22 -0.46 14.43
C GLU A 57 12.85 0.14 14.05
N HIS A 58 12.37 -0.17 12.84
CA HIS A 58 11.08 0.28 12.34
C HIS A 58 9.97 -0.77 12.40
N ASP A 59 10.28 -1.93 12.97
CA ASP A 59 9.36 -3.02 13.26
C ASP A 59 9.35 -3.26 14.78
N PRO A 60 8.69 -2.36 15.55
CA PRO A 60 8.82 -2.33 17.01
C PRO A 60 8.24 -3.57 17.70
N GLU A 61 7.33 -4.30 17.04
CA GLU A 61 6.68 -5.47 17.64
C GLU A 61 7.49 -6.75 17.43
N ARG A 62 8.06 -6.98 16.24
CA ARG A 62 8.83 -8.21 15.99
C ARG A 62 10.34 -7.99 16.12
N ASN A 63 10.82 -6.75 15.93
CA ASN A 63 12.23 -6.39 15.90
C ASN A 63 13.03 -7.23 14.89
N LEU A 64 12.42 -7.53 13.75
CA LEU A 64 13.04 -8.28 12.64
C LEU A 64 13.30 -7.39 11.44
N GLY A 65 12.40 -6.43 11.22
CA GLY A 65 12.30 -5.73 9.95
C GLY A 65 11.63 -6.61 8.91
N MET A 66 11.65 -6.15 7.67
CA MET A 66 11.00 -6.80 6.55
C MET A 66 11.98 -7.74 5.83
N LEU A 67 11.62 -9.01 5.75
CA LEU A 67 12.47 -10.05 5.18
C LEU A 67 12.06 -10.35 3.73
N VAL A 68 13.05 -10.53 2.86
CA VAL A 68 12.78 -10.95 1.47
C VAL A 68 12.14 -12.33 1.48
N GLY A 69 11.03 -12.47 0.75
CA GLY A 69 10.27 -13.72 0.63
C GLY A 69 9.15 -13.88 1.66
N GLU A 70 8.94 -12.90 2.55
CA GLU A 70 7.71 -12.84 3.34
C GLU A 70 6.47 -12.75 2.44
N THR A 71 5.38 -13.33 2.93
CA THR A 71 4.10 -13.36 2.23
C THR A 71 3.02 -12.78 3.12
N TRP A 72 2.14 -11.98 2.51
CA TRP A 72 0.98 -11.39 3.14
C TRP A 72 -0.28 -11.87 2.43
N GLU A 73 -1.40 -11.89 3.14
CA GLU A 73 -2.70 -12.34 2.65
C GLU A 73 -3.17 -11.47 1.49
N ASP A 74 -2.98 -10.15 1.57
CA ASP A 74 -3.45 -9.18 0.58
C ASP A 74 -2.72 -7.82 0.65
N MET A 75 -3.14 -6.90 -0.23
CA MET A 75 -2.62 -5.52 -0.31
C MET A 75 -2.86 -4.67 0.94
N MET A 76 -3.88 -4.95 1.73
CA MET A 76 -4.10 -4.25 3.01
C MET A 76 -3.07 -4.68 4.03
N GLU A 77 -2.79 -5.97 4.14
CA GLU A 77 -1.75 -6.46 5.04
C GLU A 77 -0.37 -5.94 4.60
N CYS A 78 -0.10 -5.89 3.29
CA CYS A 78 1.09 -5.25 2.74
C CYS A 78 1.22 -3.78 3.17
N ARG A 79 0.12 -3.03 3.11
CA ARG A 79 0.06 -1.65 3.60
C ARG A 79 0.33 -1.58 5.10
N GLN A 80 -0.25 -2.48 5.90
CA GLN A 80 -0.05 -2.50 7.36
C GLN A 80 1.41 -2.78 7.73
N TRP A 81 2.10 -3.63 6.96
CA TRP A 81 3.53 -3.94 7.15
C TRP A 81 4.48 -3.02 6.38
N GLY A 82 3.95 -2.02 5.65
CA GLY A 82 4.74 -1.02 4.93
C GLY A 82 5.50 -1.52 3.70
N THR A 83 5.22 -2.74 3.23
CA THR A 83 5.85 -3.31 2.03
C THR A 83 5.40 -2.58 0.77
N HIS A 84 4.14 -2.13 0.79
CA HIS A 84 3.52 -1.34 -0.26
C HIS A 84 2.36 -0.54 0.31
N PHE A 85 2.53 0.78 0.43
CA PHE A 85 1.54 1.60 1.13
C PHE A 85 0.26 1.83 0.32
N THR A 86 0.26 1.75 -1.00
CA THR A 86 -0.97 1.98 -1.79
C THR A 86 -1.86 0.75 -1.75
N HIS A 87 -3.12 0.91 -1.33
CA HIS A 87 -4.06 -0.21 -1.26
C HIS A 87 -4.42 -0.78 -2.65
N ILE A 88 -4.52 0.08 -3.68
CA ILE A 88 -5.00 -0.31 -5.02
C ILE A 88 -3.92 -0.11 -6.09
N ALA A 89 -3.21 1.01 -6.08
CA ALA A 89 -2.24 1.33 -7.15
C ALA A 89 -1.05 0.37 -7.10
N GLY A 90 -0.64 -0.10 -8.29
CA GLY A 90 0.54 -0.96 -8.47
C GLY A 90 1.86 -0.26 -8.16
N ILE A 91 1.93 1.08 -8.30
CA ILE A 91 3.11 1.88 -7.92
C ILE A 91 2.78 2.77 -6.72
N ALA A 92 3.62 2.71 -5.68
CA ALA A 92 3.63 3.69 -4.60
C ALA A 92 4.79 4.67 -4.86
N GLY A 93 4.47 5.95 -5.07
CA GLY A 93 5.45 6.93 -5.52
C GLY A 93 4.97 8.36 -5.47
N GLN A 94 5.93 9.27 -5.66
CA GLN A 94 5.67 10.69 -5.90
C GLN A 94 6.41 11.11 -7.16
N SER A 95 5.73 11.80 -8.06
CA SER A 95 6.28 12.18 -9.38
C SER A 95 7.59 12.97 -9.32
N GLN A 96 7.82 13.73 -8.25
CA GLN A 96 9.03 14.53 -8.06
C GLN A 96 10.17 13.82 -7.31
N TYR A 97 9.91 12.65 -6.71
CA TYR A 97 10.86 11.97 -5.81
C TYR A 97 11.17 10.52 -6.23
N GLY A 98 10.26 9.87 -6.95
CA GLY A 98 10.38 8.48 -7.38
C GLY A 98 9.38 7.54 -6.71
N ALA A 99 9.51 6.26 -7.03
CA ALA A 99 8.67 5.17 -6.51
C ALA A 99 9.38 4.45 -5.36
N GLN A 100 8.67 4.29 -4.24
CA GLN A 100 9.14 3.54 -3.07
C GLN A 100 8.96 2.03 -3.23
N SER A 101 7.87 1.61 -3.88
CA SER A 101 7.54 0.21 -4.08
C SER A 101 6.66 0.01 -5.32
N VAL A 102 6.76 -1.18 -5.91
CA VAL A 102 5.93 -1.63 -7.03
C VAL A 102 5.37 -3.03 -6.71
N ALA A 103 4.14 -3.29 -7.13
CA ALA A 103 3.46 -4.57 -6.99
C ALA A 103 3.23 -5.17 -8.39
N LEU A 104 3.80 -6.34 -8.65
CA LEU A 104 3.51 -7.13 -9.85
C LEU A 104 2.38 -8.10 -9.52
N SER A 105 1.22 -7.89 -10.14
CA SER A 105 0.01 -8.69 -9.92
C SER A 105 -0.48 -9.42 -11.17
N GLY A 106 0.20 -9.24 -12.31
CA GLY A 106 -0.24 -9.76 -13.61
C GLY A 106 -1.48 -9.07 -14.16
N SER A 107 -1.79 -7.85 -13.71
CA SER A 107 -2.95 -7.09 -14.18
C SER A 107 -2.76 -6.46 -15.55
N TYR A 108 -1.52 -6.33 -16.02
CA TYR A 108 -1.19 -5.83 -17.36
C TYR A 108 -0.62 -6.97 -18.19
N GLU A 109 -1.23 -7.23 -19.35
CA GLU A 109 -0.80 -8.29 -20.27
C GLU A 109 0.63 -8.07 -20.79
N ASP A 110 1.09 -6.82 -20.80
CA ASP A 110 2.42 -6.43 -21.26
C ASP A 110 3.50 -6.47 -20.17
N ASP A 111 3.14 -6.81 -18.92
CA ASP A 111 4.13 -7.04 -17.86
C ASP A 111 4.89 -8.36 -18.13
N ASP A 112 6.21 -8.32 -18.04
CA ASP A 112 7.08 -9.47 -18.33
C ASP A 112 8.06 -9.70 -17.18
N ASP A 113 7.89 -10.78 -16.41
CA ASP A 113 8.68 -11.12 -15.21
C ASP A 113 9.67 -12.26 -15.50
N HIS A 114 10.97 -11.94 -15.40
CA HIS A 114 12.09 -12.88 -15.57
C HIS A 114 12.78 -13.21 -14.25
N GLY A 115 12.15 -12.86 -13.12
CA GLY A 115 12.58 -13.19 -11.78
C GLY A 115 13.66 -12.28 -11.21
N GLU A 116 14.77 -12.07 -11.92
CA GLU A 116 15.84 -11.13 -11.51
C GLU A 116 15.61 -9.72 -12.07
N TRP A 117 14.83 -9.62 -13.15
CA TRP A 117 14.42 -8.39 -13.78
C TRP A 117 13.01 -8.54 -14.33
N PHE A 118 12.35 -7.42 -14.55
CA PHE A 118 11.01 -7.38 -15.10
C PHE A 118 10.82 -6.11 -15.94
N LEU A 119 9.87 -6.15 -16.86
CA LEU A 119 9.32 -4.97 -17.50
C LEU A 119 7.97 -4.66 -16.84
N LEU A 120 7.83 -3.44 -16.35
CA LEU A 120 6.59 -2.93 -15.78
C LEU A 120 6.01 -1.91 -16.75
N LEU A 121 4.80 -2.16 -17.25
CA LEU A 121 4.10 -1.26 -18.15
C LEU A 121 2.87 -0.67 -17.46
N GLU A 122 2.98 0.58 -17.01
CA GLU A 122 1.84 1.34 -16.50
C GLU A 122 1.45 2.44 -17.50
N VAL A 123 0.28 2.30 -18.11
CA VAL A 123 -0.34 3.40 -18.87
C VAL A 123 -1.10 4.29 -17.88
N SER A 124 -0.47 5.40 -17.47
CA SER A 124 -1.14 6.41 -16.66
C SER A 124 -2.20 7.14 -17.52
N SER A 125 -3.42 6.60 -17.52
CA SER A 125 -4.65 7.34 -17.71
C SER A 125 -5.65 6.76 -16.73
N ALA A 126 -5.95 7.49 -15.67
CA ALA A 126 -6.88 7.08 -14.64
C ALA A 126 -8.26 6.72 -15.23
N SER A 127 -8.54 5.42 -15.42
CA SER A 127 -9.87 4.79 -15.40
C SER A 127 -9.79 3.33 -15.84
N ASP A 128 -10.48 2.47 -15.09
CA ASP A 128 -11.00 1.15 -15.51
C ASP A 128 -10.09 -0.09 -15.44
N ALA A 129 -9.84 -0.56 -14.21
CA ALA A 129 -9.88 -1.99 -13.88
C ALA A 129 -10.05 -2.18 -12.37
N ILE A 130 -11.30 -2.25 -11.90
CA ILE A 130 -11.61 -2.91 -10.63
C ILE A 130 -11.86 -4.37 -11.01
N THR A 131 -10.85 -5.23 -10.86
CA THR A 131 -11.03 -6.68 -10.96
C THR A 131 -10.49 -7.36 -9.72
N SER A 132 -11.21 -8.40 -9.33
CA SER A 132 -11.33 -9.00 -8.01
C SER A 132 -10.26 -10.05 -7.70
N GLU A 133 -9.05 -9.94 -8.25
CA GLU A 133 -8.08 -11.05 -8.20
C GLU A 133 -6.67 -10.57 -7.84
N MET A 134 -6.49 -10.07 -6.62
CA MET A 134 -5.17 -10.06 -5.97
C MET A 134 -5.25 -10.93 -4.72
N GLU A 135 -5.26 -12.25 -4.94
CA GLU A 135 -5.31 -13.27 -3.86
C GLU A 135 -3.93 -13.54 -3.23
N SER A 136 -2.87 -13.00 -3.80
CA SER A 136 -1.52 -13.07 -3.28
C SER A 136 -0.65 -12.09 -4.04
N ALA A 137 0.02 -11.18 -3.34
CA ALA A 137 1.03 -10.33 -3.96
C ALA A 137 2.41 -10.87 -3.56
N ARG A 138 3.13 -11.41 -4.54
CA ARG A 138 4.53 -11.81 -4.38
C ARG A 138 5.39 -10.58 -4.57
N PHE A 139 5.73 -9.90 -3.48
CA PHE A 139 6.66 -8.79 -3.56
C PHE A 139 8.09 -9.32 -3.55
N ARG A 140 8.78 -9.15 -4.68
CA ARG A 140 10.23 -9.02 -4.65
C ARG A 140 10.54 -7.55 -4.41
N LEU A 141 11.07 -7.24 -3.23
CA LEU A 141 11.67 -5.95 -2.95
C LEU A 141 12.97 -5.86 -3.76
N TYR A 142 12.93 -5.17 -4.89
CA TYR A 142 14.13 -4.82 -5.62
C TYR A 142 14.75 -3.59 -4.95
N HIS A 143 15.93 -3.77 -4.38
CA HIS A 143 16.74 -2.66 -3.93
C HIS A 143 17.32 -1.90 -5.12
N LYS A 144 16.87 -0.66 -5.31
CA LYS A 144 17.73 0.35 -5.92
C LYS A 144 18.37 1.12 -4.78
N GLU A 145 19.69 1.02 -4.64
CA GLU A 145 20.44 1.92 -3.76
C GLU A 145 20.07 3.36 -4.15
N ALA A 146 19.71 4.18 -3.15
CA ALA A 146 19.48 5.59 -3.39
C ALA A 146 20.78 6.19 -3.95
N PRO A 147 20.74 6.97 -5.04
CA PRO A 147 21.93 7.68 -5.48
C PRO A 147 22.38 8.61 -4.35
N VAL A 148 23.59 8.38 -3.85
CA VAL A 148 24.30 9.34 -3.02
C VAL A 148 24.64 10.49 -3.95
N TYR A 149 23.97 11.62 -3.79
CA TYR A 149 24.41 12.87 -4.40
C TYR A 149 25.53 13.44 -3.52
N ASP A 150 26.67 13.68 -4.18
CA ASP A 150 27.86 14.37 -3.66
C ASP A 150 27.63 15.88 -3.45
#